data_AF-A0AAD8UFI5-F1
#
_entry.id   AF-A0AAD8UFI5-F1
#
_cell.length_a   1.000
_cell.length_b   1.000
_cell.length_c   1.000
_cell.angle_alpha   90.00
_cell.angle_beta   90.00
_cell.angle_gamma   90.00
#
_symmetry.space_group_name_H-M   'P 1'
#
loop_
_entity.id
_entity.type
_entity.pdbx_description
1 polymer ?
#
loop_
_entity_poly.entity_id
_entity_poly.type
_entity_poly.pdbx_seq_one_letter_code
_entity_poly.pdbx_strand_id
1 'polypeptide(L)' 'MSGLQYFSYKGYGEKLLQEMHYSQAVRVGDNIEISGQDNMKKWAPSRAPILTGIGASKLGQPGMRLEVEVSAYDPKGRR' A
#
# COMPACT_ATOMS: atom_id res chain seq x y z
N MET A 1 -20.23 4.64 -8.38
CA MET A 1 -19.00 4.12 -7.73
C MET A 1 -18.29 3.20 -8.72
N SER A 2 -16.96 3.24 -8.76
CA SER A 2 -16.15 2.32 -9.57
C SER A 2 -16.36 0.88 -9.09
N GLY A 3 -16.45 -0.11 -9.99
CA GLY A 3 -16.59 -1.53 -9.62
C GLY A 3 -15.32 -2.16 -9.03
N LEU A 4 -14.45 -1.35 -8.42
CA LEU A 4 -13.15 -1.75 -7.90
C LEU A 4 -13.26 -2.28 -6.47
N GLN A 5 -12.34 -3.15 -6.09
CA GLN A 5 -12.24 -3.69 -4.74
C GLN A 5 -11.22 -2.91 -3.92
N TYR A 6 -11.64 -2.41 -2.76
CA TYR A 6 -10.84 -1.58 -1.86
C TYR A 6 -10.64 -2.29 -0.51
N PHE A 7 -9.47 -2.10 0.10
CA PHE A 7 -9.08 -2.72 1.35
C PHE A 7 -8.45 -1.71 2.30
N SER A 8 -8.86 -1.74 3.56
CA SER A 8 -8.23 -0.99 4.65
C SER A 8 -8.04 -1.89 5.86
N TYR A 9 -6.90 -1.77 6.53
CA TYR A 9 -6.60 -2.52 7.75
C TYR A 9 -7.46 -2.03 8.91
N LYS A 10 -7.91 -2.98 9.73
CA LYS A 10 -8.70 -2.69 10.93
C LYS A 10 -7.96 -1.72 11.86
N GLY A 11 -8.71 -0.80 12.46
CA GLY A 11 -8.16 0.17 13.41
C GLY A 11 -7.59 1.40 12.70
N TYR A 12 -6.27 1.50 12.61
CA TYR A 12 -5.64 2.73 12.10
C TYR A 12 -5.94 2.96 10.60
N GLY A 13 -6.04 1.91 9.79
CA GLY A 13 -6.40 2.01 8.38
C GLY A 13 -7.84 2.50 8.15
N GLU A 14 -8.79 2.00 8.94
CA GLU A 14 -10.19 2.47 8.92
C GLU A 14 -10.30 3.94 9.36
N LYS A 15 -9.55 4.34 10.38
CA LYS A 15 -9.47 5.75 10.81
C LYS A 15 -8.98 6.64 9.67
N LEU A 16 -7.87 6.25 9.02
CA LEU A 16 -7.31 7.02 7.91
C LEU A 16 -8.23 7.02 6.69
N LEU A 17 -8.98 5.95 6.43
CA LEU A 17 -10.02 5.95 5.39
C LEU A 17 -11.08 7.02 5.66
N GLN A 18 -11.52 7.18 6.91
CA GLN A 18 -12.51 8.20 7.29
C GLN A 18 -11.95 9.62 7.23
N GLU A 19 -10.72 9.83 7.71
CA GLU A 19 -10.12 11.16 7.84
C GLU A 19 -9.48 11.68 6.55
N MET A 20 -8.90 10.77 5.76
CA MET A 20 -8.08 11.10 4.59
C MET A 20 -8.67 10.58 3.27
N HIS A 21 -9.81 9.89 3.33
CA HIS A 21 -10.55 9.40 2.15
C HIS A 21 -9.73 8.54 1.18
N TYR A 22 -8.78 7.75 1.68
CA TYR A 22 -8.01 6.79 0.89
C TYR A 22 -8.12 5.37 1.45
N SER A 23 -8.00 4.36 0.59
CA SER A 23 -7.92 2.95 0.98
C SER A 23 -6.47 2.47 0.92
N GLN A 24 -6.09 1.56 1.82
CA GLN A 24 -4.69 1.10 1.91
C GLN A 24 -4.27 0.16 0.79
N ALA A 25 -5.22 -0.53 0.16
CA ALA A 25 -4.99 -1.20 -1.10
C ALA A 25 -6.22 -1.13 -2.00
N VAL A 26 -5.98 -1.12 -3.30
CA VAL A 26 -7.02 -1.23 -4.33
C VAL A 26 -6.59 -2.23 -5.38
N ARG A 27 -7.51 -3.08 -5.80
CA ARG A 27 -7.28 -3.98 -6.92
C ARG A 27 -7.75 -3.32 -8.22
N VAL A 28 -6.84 -3.24 -9.19
CA VAL A 28 -7.07 -2.69 -10.53
C VAL A 28 -6.66 -3.74 -11.56
N GLY A 29 -7.64 -4.51 -12.04
CA GLY A 29 -7.39 -5.64 -12.93
C GLY A 29 -6.56 -6.74 -12.24
N ASP A 30 -5.39 -7.03 -12.81
CA ASP A 30 -4.42 -8.00 -12.27
C ASP A 30 -3.46 -7.38 -11.24
N ASN A 31 -3.46 -6.06 -11.11
CA ASN A 31 -2.56 -5.35 -10.21
C ASN A 31 -3.26 -4.99 -8.89
N ILE A 32 -2.48 -4.97 -7.83
CA ILE A 32 -2.87 -4.48 -6.52
C ILE A 32 -1.95 -3.32 -6.18
N GLU A 33 -2.53 -2.13 -6.06
CA GLU A 33 -1.82 -0.91 -5.63
C GLU A 33 -2.00 -0.74 -4.13
N ILE A 34 -0.91 -0.45 -3.42
CA ILE A 34 -0.84 -0.50 -1.96
C ILE A 34 -0.11 0.73 -1.42
N SER A 35 -0.70 1.35 -0.40
CA SER A 35 -0.11 2.45 0.34
C SER A 35 0.78 1.97 1.50
N GLY A 36 1.93 2.62 1.66
CA GLY A 36 2.78 2.63 2.86
C GLY A 36 3.01 1.28 3.53
N GLN A 37 4.00 0.49 3.09
CA GLN A 37 4.36 -0.76 3.77
C GLN A 37 5.85 -0.95 4.01
N ASP A 38 6.17 -1.39 5.23
CA ASP A 38 7.49 -1.79 5.69
C ASP A 38 7.55 -3.34 5.83
N ASN A 39 8.73 -3.89 6.16
CA ASN A 39 9.00 -5.31 6.36
C ASN A 39 9.14 -6.17 5.09
N MET A 40 9.53 -5.60 3.95
CA MET A 40 9.78 -6.37 2.72
C MET A 40 10.82 -7.49 2.92
N LYS A 41 11.80 -7.30 3.80
CA LYS A 41 12.77 -8.36 4.15
C LYS A 41 12.13 -9.57 4.82
N LYS A 42 11.07 -9.38 5.62
CA LYS A 42 10.36 -10.45 6.29
C LYS A 42 9.46 -11.21 5.31
N TRP A 43 8.76 -10.47 4.45
CA TRP A 43 7.68 -11.02 3.61
C TRP A 43 8.14 -11.47 2.23
N ALA A 44 9.23 -10.92 1.70
CA ALA A 44 9.78 -11.25 0.39
C ALA A 44 11.29 -11.58 0.46
N PRO A 45 11.73 -12.53 1.31
CA PRO A 45 13.16 -12.75 1.59
C PRO A 45 13.96 -13.26 0.39
N SER A 46 13.34 -14.02 -0.52
CA SER A 46 13.99 -14.62 -1.69
C SER A 46 13.59 -13.97 -3.03
N ARG A 47 12.63 -13.03 -2.99
CA ARG A 47 12.07 -12.36 -4.17
C ARG A 47 11.79 -10.90 -3.84
N ALA A 48 12.84 -10.16 -3.51
CA ALA A 48 12.73 -8.74 -3.22
C ALA A 48 12.16 -7.98 -4.44
N PRO A 49 11.32 -6.96 -4.23
CA PRO A 49 10.81 -6.12 -5.30
C PRO A 49 11.92 -5.24 -5.87
N ILE A 50 11.68 -4.69 -7.06
CA ILE A 50 12.45 -3.55 -7.56
C ILE A 50 12.10 -2.34 -6.70
N LEU A 51 13.12 -1.61 -6.23
CA LEU A 51 12.96 -0.49 -5.31
C LEU A 51 13.63 0.77 -5.87
N THR A 52 12.91 1.89 -5.77
CA THR A 52 13.48 3.23 -5.93
C THR A 52 13.31 3.97 -4.61
N GLY A 53 14.38 4.64 -4.15
CA GLY A 53 14.35 5.48 -2.95
C GLY A 53 14.56 6.94 -3.31
N ILE A 54 13.67 7.81 -2.84
CA ILE A 54 13.75 9.26 -3.05
C ILE A 54 13.58 9.95 -1.70
N GLY A 55 14.45 10.93 -1.42
CA GLY A 55 14.30 11.78 -0.25
C GLY A 55 13.20 12.81 -0.47
N ALA A 56 12.27 12.92 0.48
CA ALA A 56 11.23 13.94 0.48
C ALA A 56 11.41 14.89 1.68
N SER A 57 11.12 16.19 1.49
CA SER A 57 11.23 17.18 2.57
C SER A 57 10.19 16.98 3.68
N LYS A 58 9.05 16.37 3.35
CA LYS A 58 7.93 16.03 4.25
C LYS A 58 7.18 14.81 3.70
N LEU A 59 6.45 14.11 4.56
CA LEU A 59 5.58 12.98 4.23
C LEU A 59 4.12 13.26 4.65
N GLY A 60 3.21 12.33 4.37
CA GLY A 60 1.76 12.53 4.55
C GLY A 60 1.28 12.89 5.97
N GLN A 61 2.00 12.50 7.03
CA GLN A 61 1.62 12.80 8.43
C GLN A 61 2.80 13.26 9.29
N PRO A 62 2.56 14.08 10.34
CA PRO A 62 3.58 14.44 11.30
C PRO A 62 4.25 13.22 11.94
N GLY A 63 5.58 13.22 11.95
CA GLY A 63 6.38 12.13 12.53
C GLY A 63 6.62 10.93 11.60
N MET A 64 6.05 10.91 10.39
CA MET A 64 6.38 9.90 9.39
C MET A 64 7.85 10.03 8.96
N ARG A 65 8.52 8.87 8.84
CA ARG A 65 9.94 8.77 8.44
C ARG A 65 10.13 8.05 7.11
N LEU A 66 9.11 7.33 6.67
CA LEU A 66 9.12 6.54 5.46
C LEU A 66 7.69 6.45 4.93
N GLU A 67 7.55 6.52 3.62
CA GLU A 67 6.34 6.20 2.88
C GLU A 67 6.76 5.32 1.70
N VAL A 68 6.03 4.24 1.44
CA VAL A 68 6.36 3.25 0.41
C VAL A 68 5.14 3.03 -0.44
N GLU A 69 5.24 3.28 -1.74
CA GLU A 69 4.21 2.91 -2.71
C GLU A 69 4.57 1.55 -3.32
N VAL A 70 3.60 0.66 -3.43
CA VAL A 70 3.83 -0.72 -3.91
C VAL A 70 2.75 -1.09 -4.93
N SER A 71 3.20 -1.62 -6.07
CA SER A 71 2.35 -2.33 -7.02
C SER A 71 2.71 -3.81 -7.00
N ALA A 72 1.70 -4.68 -6.95
CA ALA A 72 1.86 -6.13 -6.97
C ALA A 72 1.03 -6.74 -8.10
N TYR A 73 1.65 -7.65 -8.87
CA TYR A 73 0.97 -8.41 -9.91
C TYR A 73 0.42 -9.73 -9.38
N ASP A 74 -0.90 -9.91 -9.47
CA ASP A 74 -1.62 -11.11 -9.04
C ASP A 74 -2.79 -11.43 -10.00
N PRO A 75 -2.56 -12.10 -11.14
CA PRO A 75 -3.61 -12.41 -12.11
C PRO A 75 -4.58 -13.51 -11.64
N LYS A 76 -4.22 -14.28 -10.61
CA LYS A 76 -5.04 -15.40 -10.11
C LYS A 76 -6.06 -14.96 -9.07
N GLY A 77 -5.84 -13.79 -8.46
CA GLY A 77 -6.70 -13.28 -7.41
C GLY A 77 -6.61 -14.10 -6.13
N ARG A 78 -7.32 -13.63 -5.09
CA ARG A 78 -7.47 -14.36 -3.84
C ARG A 78 -8.23 -15.67 -4.10
N ARG A 79 -7.59 -16.81 -3.82
CA ARG A 79 -8.26 -18.12 -3.67
C ARG A 79 -9.14 -18.15 -2.43
#